data_AF-A0A068F6V5-F1
#
_entry.id   AF-A0A068F6V5-F1
#
_cell.length_a   1.000
_cell.length_b   1.000
_cell.length_c   1.000
_cell.angle_alpha   90.00
_cell.angle_beta   90.00
_cell.angle_gamma   90.00
#
_symmetry.space_group_name_H-M   'P 1'
#
loop_
_entity.id
_entity.type
_entity.pdbx_description
1 polymer ?
#
loop_
_entity_poly.entity_id
_entity_poly.type
_entity_poly.pdbx_seq_one_letter_code
_entity_poly.pdbx_strand_id
1 'polypeptide(L)'
;MNVEEEIQKLEEEIHRLGSLQPDGSYKVTFGVLFNDDRCANIFEALVGTLRAAKKRKIVAFPGELLLQGVHDKVEITLRPSPPPPQAAVAAATTS
;
A
#
# COMPACT_ATOMS: atom_id res chain seq x y z
N MET A 1 -17.38 1.08 -4.19
CA MET A 1 -16.03 1.31 -3.66
C MET A 1 -15.05 1.08 -4.80
N ASN A 2 -14.18 2.04 -5.11
CA ASN A 2 -13.25 1.91 -6.23
C ASN A 2 -11.93 1.33 -5.72
N VAL A 3 -11.60 0.10 -6.13
CA VAL A 3 -10.42 -0.62 -5.62
C VAL A 3 -9.13 0.14 -5.92
N GLU A 4 -9.05 0.89 -7.02
CA GLU A 4 -7.91 1.80 -7.30
C GLU A 4 -7.71 2.85 -6.21
N GLU A 5 -8.78 3.53 -5.78
CA GLU A 5 -8.69 4.61 -4.79
C GLU A 5 -8.28 4.08 -3.41
N GLU A 6 -8.77 2.89 -3.04
CA GLU A 6 -8.35 2.24 -1.81
C GLU A 6 -6.86 1.86 -1.84
N ILE A 7 -6.36 1.40 -2.99
CA ILE A 7 -4.94 1.09 -3.14
C ILE A 7 -4.09 2.35 -3.00
N GLN A 8 -4.52 3.48 -3.58
CA GLN A 8 -3.81 4.76 -3.42
C GLN A 8 -3.76 5.20 -1.95
N LYS A 9 -4.88 5.12 -1.24
CA LYS A 9 -4.93 5.40 0.21
C LYS A 9 -4.02 4.45 0.99
N LEU A 10 -3.95 3.18 0.59
CA LEU A 10 -3.07 2.21 1.23
C LEU A 10 -1.59 2.60 1.05
N GLU A 11 -1.19 3.06 -0.13
CA GLU A 11 0.16 3.57 -0.38
C GLU A 11 0.47 4.77 0.53
N GLU A 12 -0.45 5.73 0.64
CA GLU A 12 -0.32 6.89 1.55
C GLU A 12 -0.14 6.47 3.01
N GLU A 13 -0.95 5.53 3.50
CA GLU A 13 -0.84 5.05 4.88
C GLU A 13 0.43 4.23 5.10
N ILE A 14 0.90 3.46 4.13
CA ILE A 14 2.20 2.77 4.21
C ILE A 14 3.35 3.79 4.22
N HIS A 15 3.26 4.89 3.48
CA HIS A 15 4.26 5.97 3.55
C HIS A 15 4.25 6.67 4.92
N ARG A 16 3.07 6.84 5.53
CA ARG A 16 2.90 7.52 6.83
C ARG A 16 3.36 6.65 8.00
N LEU A 17 3.01 5.37 7.99
CA LEU A 17 3.23 4.43 9.10
C LEU A 17 4.49 3.58 8.92
N GLY A 18 4.90 3.37 7.67
CA GLY A 18 6.04 2.57 7.32
C GLY A 18 7.36 3.34 7.38
N SER A 19 8.43 2.62 7.10
CA SER A 19 9.79 3.14 7.03
C SER A 19 10.36 2.94 5.64
N LEU A 20 10.92 4.01 5.07
CA LEU A 20 11.67 3.96 3.83
C LEU A 20 12.87 3.02 3.99
N GLN A 21 13.04 2.13 3.03
CA GLN A 21 14.13 1.19 2.98
C GLN A 21 15.25 1.69 2.05
N PRO A 22 16.48 1.16 2.19
CA PRO A 22 17.61 1.55 1.33
C PRO A 22 17.40 1.27 -0.17
N ASP A 23 16.49 0.35 -0.51
CA ASP A 23 16.14 -0.01 -1.88
C ASP A 23 15.02 0.86 -2.49
N GLY A 24 14.54 1.86 -1.74
CA GLY A 24 13.44 2.73 -2.15
C GLY A 24 12.04 2.16 -1.91
N SER A 25 11.92 0.94 -1.36
CA SER A 25 10.65 0.38 -0.90
C SER A 25 10.24 0.96 0.46
N TYR A 26 8.97 0.83 0.83
CA TYR A 26 8.52 1.11 2.19
C TYR A 26 8.11 -0.19 2.88
N LYS A 27 8.43 -0.31 4.16
CA LYS A 27 7.99 -1.44 4.98
C LYS A 27 7.18 -1.00 6.16
N VAL A 28 6.09 -1.70 6.42
CA VAL A 28 5.24 -1.54 7.60
C VAL A 28 4.75 -2.90 8.04
N THR A 29 4.49 -3.12 9.33
CA THR A 29 3.92 -4.39 9.78
C THR A 29 2.40 -4.39 9.65
N PHE A 30 1.81 -5.56 9.40
CA PHE A 30 0.37 -5.72 9.31
C PHE A 30 -0.34 -5.28 10.58
N GLY A 31 0.22 -5.58 11.75
CA GLY A 31 -0.34 -5.17 13.03
C GLY A 31 -0.40 -3.65 13.18
N VAL A 32 0.56 -2.90 12.63
CA VAL A 32 0.53 -1.43 12.64
C VAL A 32 -0.57 -0.90 11.74
N LEU A 33 -0.69 -1.41 10.51
CA LEU A 33 -1.78 -1.01 9.61
C LEU A 33 -3.17 -1.37 10.17
N PHE A 34 -3.29 -2.53 10.79
CA PHE A 34 -4.58 -3.01 11.29
C PHE A 34 -5.01 -2.30 12.59
N ASN A 35 -4.06 -2.02 13.50
CA ASN A 35 -4.35 -1.33 14.76
C ASN A 35 -4.37 0.19 14.62
N ASP A 36 -4.12 0.73 13.43
CA ASP A 36 -4.19 2.17 13.18
C ASP A 36 -5.65 2.62 13.02
N ASP A 37 -6.04 3.60 13.85
CA ASP A 37 -7.41 4.13 13.87
C ASP A 37 -7.83 4.72 12.52
N ARG A 38 -6.91 5.34 11.77
CA ARG A 38 -7.24 5.95 10.47
C ARG A 38 -7.49 4.84 9.45
N CYS A 39 -6.66 3.82 9.42
CA CYS A 39 -6.84 2.65 8.56
C CYS A 39 -8.17 1.94 8.85
N ALA A 40 -8.51 1.73 10.12
CA ALA A 40 -9.77 1.11 10.52
C ALA A 40 -11.02 1.92 10.11
N ASN A 41 -10.89 3.26 10.03
CA ASN A 41 -11.99 4.14 9.63
C ASN A 41 -12.13 4.32 8.12
N ILE A 42 -11.02 4.28 7.35
CA ILE A 42 -11.05 4.52 5.90
C ILE A 42 -11.15 3.24 5.06
N PHE A 43 -10.70 2.09 5.59
CA PHE A 43 -10.77 0.81 4.90
C PHE A 43 -11.91 -0.03 5.47
N GLU A 44 -12.91 -0.31 4.62
CA GLU A 44 -13.97 -1.26 4.94
C GLU A 44 -13.39 -2.68 5.09
N ALA A 45 -12.39 -3.02 4.26
CA ALA A 45 -11.71 -4.30 4.30
C ALA A 45 -10.22 -4.18 3.94
N LEU A 46 -9.39 -3.78 4.91
CA LEU A 46 -7.93 -3.63 4.74
C LEU A 46 -7.27 -4.88 4.11
N VAL A 47 -7.66 -6.09 4.54
CA VAL A 47 -7.13 -7.35 4.01
C VAL A 47 -7.51 -7.55 2.53
N GLY A 48 -8.71 -7.11 2.13
CA GLY A 48 -9.16 -7.13 0.73
C GLY A 48 -8.31 -6.20 -0.14
N THR A 49 -8.07 -4.99 0.33
CA THR A 49 -7.24 -3.97 -0.34
C THR A 49 -5.80 -4.43 -0.47
N LEU A 50 -5.20 -4.98 0.59
CA LEU A 50 -3.87 -5.59 0.56
C LEU A 50 -3.78 -6.73 -0.46
N ARG A 51 -4.80 -7.59 -0.55
CA ARG A 51 -4.85 -8.68 -1.53
C ARG A 51 -4.93 -8.15 -2.97
N ALA A 52 -5.72 -7.11 -3.21
CA ALA A 52 -5.83 -6.46 -4.52
C ALA A 52 -4.50 -5.79 -4.93
N ALA A 53 -3.88 -5.04 -4.02
CA ALA A 53 -2.56 -4.41 -4.22
C ALA A 53 -1.47 -5.47 -4.49
N LYS A 54 -1.49 -6.59 -3.77
CA LYS A 54 -0.56 -7.72 -3.98
C LYS A 54 -0.72 -8.35 -5.36
N LYS A 55 -1.97 -8.57 -5.82
CA LYS A 55 -2.26 -9.11 -7.16
C LYS A 55 -1.73 -8.19 -8.27
N ARG A 56 -1.71 -6.88 -8.03
CA ARG A 56 -1.14 -5.85 -8.92
C ARG A 56 0.37 -5.63 -8.75
N LYS A 57 1.02 -6.39 -7.85
CA LYS A 57 2.45 -6.29 -7.53
C LYS A 57 2.86 -4.94 -6.93
N ILE A 58 1.93 -4.22 -6.31
CA ILE A 58 2.19 -2.95 -5.62
C ILE A 58 2.77 -3.23 -4.24
N VAL A 59 2.19 -4.18 -3.51
CA VAL A 59 2.71 -4.64 -2.21
C VAL A 59 3.16 -6.09 -2.26
N ALA A 60 4.03 -6.48 -1.33
CA ALA A 60 4.50 -7.83 -1.14
C ALA A 60 4.48 -8.19 0.36
N PHE A 61 3.96 -9.36 0.68
CA PHE A 61 3.96 -9.94 2.01
C PHE A 61 3.86 -11.48 1.93
N PRO A 62 4.40 -12.23 2.89
CA PRO A 62 4.31 -13.68 2.95
C PRO A 62 2.88 -14.15 3.24
N GLY A 63 2.50 -15.30 2.65
CA GLY A 63 1.16 -15.90 2.83
C GLY A 63 0.08 -15.31 1.93
N GLU A 64 -1.07 -15.98 1.85
CA GLU A 64 -2.21 -15.53 1.03
C GLU A 64 -3.26 -14.75 1.83
N LEU A 65 -3.26 -14.92 3.16
CA LEU A 65 -4.27 -14.40 4.06
C LEU A 65 -3.60 -13.88 5.33
N LEU A 66 -4.04 -12.72 5.80
CA LEU A 66 -3.54 -12.09 7.02
C LEU A 66 -4.68 -12.08 8.03
N LEU A 67 -4.42 -12.65 9.20
CA LEU A 67 -5.32 -12.70 10.34
C LEU A 67 -4.73 -11.87 11.47
N GLN A 68 -5.56 -10.99 12.05
CA GLN A 68 -5.20 -10.19 13.23
C GLN A 68 -4.71 -11.09 14.37
N GLY A 69 -3.71 -10.62 15.11
CA GLY A 69 -3.07 -11.32 16.23
C GLY A 69 -2.00 -12.31 15.77
N VAL A 70 -2.29 -13.12 14.75
CA VAL A 70 -1.35 -14.12 14.22
C VAL A 70 -0.30 -13.46 13.32
N HIS A 71 -0.74 -12.55 12.45
CA HIS A 71 0.11 -11.96 11.40
C HIS A 71 0.56 -10.54 11.73
N ASP A 72 0.39 -10.07 12.96
CA ASP A 72 0.68 -8.68 13.33
C ASP A 72 2.15 -8.29 13.07
N LYS A 73 3.06 -9.28 13.11
CA LYS A 73 4.49 -9.10 12.85
C LYS A 73 4.88 -9.28 11.39
N VAL A 74 3.93 -9.62 10.51
CA VAL A 74 4.21 -9.77 9.07
C VAL A 74 4.52 -8.42 8.47
N GLU A 75 5.66 -8.34 7.79
CA GLU A 75 6.07 -7.14 7.06
C GLU A 75 5.33 -7.06 5.72
N ILE A 76 4.62 -5.95 5.53
CA ILE A 76 4.06 -5.49 4.28
C ILE A 76 5.09 -4.58 3.63
N THR A 77 5.62 -5.00 2.49
CA THR A 77 6.56 -4.21 1.68
C THR A 77 5.81 -3.56 0.54
N LEU A 78 5.69 -2.23 0.55
CA LEU A 78 5.29 -1.45 -0.61
C LEU A 78 6.47 -1.36 -1.57
N ARG A 79 6.27 -1.86 -2.79
CA ARG A 79 7.29 -1.75 -3.83
C ARG A 79 7.46 -0.29 -4.23
N PRO A 80 8.68 0.12 -4.62
CA PRO A 80 8.87 1.42 -5.24
C PRO A 80 7.94 1.51 -6.45
N SER A 81 6.94 2.38 -6.34
CA SER A 81 5.96 2.59 -7.40
C SER A 81 6.69 3.20 -8.60
N PRO A 82 6.58 2.65 -9.84
CA PRO A 82 6.78 3.49 -11.00
C PRO A 82 5.71 4.59 -10.94
N PRO A 83 6.08 5.86 -11.18
CA PRO A 83 5.18 6.99 -10.98
C PRO A 83 3.82 6.72 -11.63
N PRO A 84 2.70 7.13 -10.99
CA PRO A 84 1.37 6.92 -11.55
C PRO A 84 1.35 7.36 -13.01
N PRO A 85 0.60 6.70 -13.91
CA PRO A 85 0.51 7.07 -15.34
C PRO A 85 -0.02 8.50 -15.61
N GLN A 86 -0.09 9.38 -14.61
CA GLN A 86 -0.71 10.69 -14.67
C GLN A 86 0.34 11.80 -14.48
N ALA A 87 1.30 11.86 -15.40
CA ALA A 87 2.06 13.07 -15.74
C ALA A 87 2.65 13.04 -17.16
N ALA A 88 2.12 12.23 -18.08
CA ALA A 88 2.56 12.21 -19.49
C ALA A 88 1.75 13.17 -20.39
N VAL A 89 1.12 14.21 -19.83
CA VAL A 89 0.37 15.22 -20.59
C VAL A 89 0.73 16.65 -20.18
N ALA A 90 2.01 17.03 -20.20
CA ALA A 90 2.40 18.45 -20.23
C ALA A 90 3.89 18.64 -20.59
N ALA A 91 4.35 18.14 -21.74
CA ALA A 91 5.65 18.56 -22.31
C ALA A 91 5.72 18.34 -23.83
N ALA A 92 4.68 18.75 -24.56
CA ALA A 92 4.77 19.18 -25.95
C ALA A 92 3.89 20.43 -25.99
N THR A 93 4.43 21.63 -26.04
CA THR A 93 4.98 22.22 -27.26
C THR A 93 5.98 23.31 -26.92
N THR A 94 7.22 23.13 -27.38
CA THR A 94 8.18 24.20 -27.65
C THR A 94 8.12 24.47 -29.15
N SER A 95 8.16 25.76 -29.52
CA SER A 95 8.29 26.37 -30.86
C SER A 95 6.99 26.84 -31.50
#